data_AF-A0A640VKW9-F1
#
_entry.id   AF-A0A640VKW9-F1
#
_cell.length_a   1.000
_cell.length_b   1.000
_cell.length_c   1.000
_cell.angle_alpha   90.00
_cell.angle_beta   90.00
_cell.angle_gamma   90.00
#
_symmetry.space_group_name_H-M   'P 1'
#
loop_
_entity.id
_entity.type
_entity.pdbx_description
1 polymer ?
#
loop_
_entity_poly.entity_id
_entity_poly.type
_entity_poly.pdbx_seq_one_letter_code
_entity_poly.pdbx_strand_id
1 'polypeptide(L)' 'MPHLWLRTEQRDTETRTGLTPKDASALISAGVTISVEVIPDSACTETGVPLSRATADLM' A
#
# COMPACT_ATOMS: atom_id res chain seq x y z
N MET A 1 -12.31 13.66 0.98
CA MET A 1 -10.90 13.30 1.18
C MET A 1 -10.48 12.33 0.09
N PRO A 2 -9.31 12.50 -0.53
CA PRO A 2 -8.81 11.55 -1.52
C PRO A 2 -8.48 10.21 -0.86
N HIS A 3 -8.83 9.13 -1.57
CA HIS A 3 -8.55 7.75 -1.17
C HIS A 3 -7.74 7.08 -2.27
N LEU A 4 -6.55 6.59 -1.92
CA LEU A 4 -5.65 5.90 -2.82
C LEU A 4 -5.74 4.39 -2.57
N TRP A 5 -5.93 3.62 -3.64
CA TRP A 5 -5.83 2.17 -3.59
C TRP A 5 -4.56 1.74 -4.32
N LEU A 6 -3.63 1.16 -3.59
CA LEU A 6 -2.37 0.65 -4.10
C LEU A 6 -2.48 -0.86 -4.28
N ARG A 7 -2.48 -1.27 -5.55
CA ARG A 7 -2.34 -2.67 -5.90
C ARG A 7 -0.88 -3.08 -5.84
N THR A 8 -0.62 -4.32 -5.44
CA THR A 8 0.73 -4.86 -5.55
C THR A 8 1.00 -5.29 -7.00
N GLU A 9 2.22 -5.01 -7.48
CA GLU A 9 2.70 -5.49 -8.77
C GLU A 9 2.85 -7.01 -8.75
N GLN A 10 2.34 -7.69 -9.79
CA GLN A 10 2.31 -9.16 -9.86
C GLN A 10 3.44 -9.76 -10.70
N ARG A 11 4.43 -8.96 -11.12
CA ARG A 11 5.57 -9.47 -11.91
C ARG A 11 6.62 -10.05 -10.97
N ASP A 12 6.99 -11.31 -11.21
CA ASP A 12 7.88 -12.10 -10.36
C ASP A 12 9.26 -11.45 -10.05
N THR A 13 9.76 -10.60 -10.94
CA THR A 13 11.07 -9.95 -10.77
C THR A 13 10.98 -8.46 -10.41
N GLU A 14 9.77 -7.93 -10.23
CA GLU A 14 9.55 -6.51 -10.00
C GLU A 14 9.27 -6.25 -8.52
N THR A 15 10.22 -5.57 -7.87
CA THR A 15 10.13 -5.22 -6.45
C THR A 15 9.77 -3.75 -6.24
N ARG A 16 9.66 -2.96 -7.31
CA ARG A 16 9.25 -1.57 -7.22
C ARG A 16 7.76 -1.48 -6.95
N THR A 17 7.40 -0.55 -6.07
CA THR A 17 6.02 -0.18 -5.79
C THR A 17 5.78 1.24 -6.26
N GLY A 18 4.55 1.54 -6.68
CA GLY A 18 4.14 2.90 -7.07
C GLY A 18 4.18 3.91 -5.92
N LEU A 19 4.26 3.44 -4.66
CA LEU A 19 4.32 4.30 -3.48
C LEU A 19 5.22 3.69 -2.40
N THR A 20 6.20 4.46 -1.95
CA THR A 20 7.07 4.03 -0.84
C THR A 20 6.40 4.25 0.52
N PRO A 21 6.81 3.53 1.58
CA PRO A 21 6.28 3.75 2.93
C PRO A 21 6.49 5.18 3.45
N LYS A 22 7.60 5.81 3.07
CA LYS A 22 7.91 7.21 3.43
C LYS A 22 6.91 8.17 2.82
N ASP A 23 6.60 8.00 1.54
CA ASP A 23 5.66 8.86 0.82
C ASP A 23 4.22 8.60 1.26
N ALA A 24 3.87 7.34 1.56
CA ALA A 24 2.58 6.98 2.14
C ALA A 24 2.33 7.69 3.49
N SER A 25 3.35 7.75 4.36
CA SER A 25 3.27 8.48 5.63
C SER A 25 3.04 9.98 5.45
N ALA A 26 3.71 10.59 4.47
CA ALA A 26 3.51 12.00 4.13
C ALA A 26 2.09 12.28 3.61
N LEU A 27 1.55 11.39 2.77
CA LEU A 27 0.19 11.49 2.25
C LEU A 27 -0.88 11.31 3.34
N ILE A 28 -0.68 10.34 4.25
CA ILE A 28 -1.57 10.13 5.41
C ILE A 28 -1.58 11.39 6.29
N SER A 29 -0.41 11.98 6.54
CA SER A 29 -0.29 13.23 7.31
C SER A 29 -0.99 14.42 6.63
N ALA A 30 -1.08 14.40 5.30
CA ALA A 30 -1.82 15.38 4.51
C ALA A 30 -3.34 15.11 4.44
N GLY A 31 -3.84 14.06 5.11
CA GLY A 31 -5.26 13.70 5.16
C GLY A 31 -5.72 12.78 4.02
N VAL A 32 -4.81 12.11 3.32
CA VAL A 32 -5.12 11.09 2.31
C VAL A 32 -5.34 9.75 2.99
N THR A 33 -6.41 9.04 2.62
CA THR A 33 -6.60 7.64 3.04
C THR A 33 -5.88 6.73 2.04
N ILE A 34 -5.19 5.68 2.51
CA ILE A 34 -4.46 4.76 1.64
C ILE A 34 -4.78 3.32 2.03
N SER A 35 -5.12 2.50 1.05
CA SER A 35 -5.34 1.07 1.21
C SER A 35 -4.38 0.31 0.29
N VAL A 36 -3.68 -0.70 0.83
CA VAL A 36 -2.65 -1.47 0.11
C VAL A 36 -3.03 -2.95 0.10
N GLU A 37 -2.93 -3.59 -1.07
CA GLU A 37 -3.07 -5.04 -1.23
C GLU A 37 -1.83 -5.75 -0.68
N VAL A 38 -1.97 -6.56 0.37
CA VAL A 38 -0.84 -7.25 1.03
C VAL A 38 -0.60 -8.62 0.38
N ILE A 39 0.61 -8.84 -0.13
CA ILE A 39 1.12 -10.16 -0.56
C ILE A 39 2.50 -10.44 0.07
N PRO A 40 2.93 -11.71 0.18
CA PRO A 40 4.15 -12.09 0.91
C PRO A 40 5.42 -11.36 0.45
N ASP A 41 5.55 -11.10 -0.85
CA ASP A 41 6.72 -10.45 -1.46
C ASP A 41 6.56 -8.94 -1.70
N SER A 42 5.53 -8.31 -1.11
CA SER A 42 5.32 -6.87 -1.33
C SER A 42 6.31 -6.02 -0.53
N ALA A 43 6.86 -4.97 -1.16
CA ALA A 43 7.78 -4.01 -0.52
C ALA A 43 7.16 -3.22 0.65
N CYS A 44 5.84 -3.29 0.83
CA CYS A 44 5.11 -2.58 1.90
C CYS A 44 4.91 -3.43 3.17
N THR A 45 5.30 -4.71 3.18
CA THR A 45 5.05 -5.62 4.32
C THR A 45 5.94 -5.35 5.54
N GLU A 46 7.07 -4.65 5.37
CA GLU A 46 8.10 -4.52 6.43
C GLU A 46 8.01 -3.24 7.28
N THR A 47 7.18 -2.26 6.92
CA THR A 47 7.22 -0.94 7.57
C THR A 47 5.94 -0.64 8.33
N GLY A 48 6.09 -0.25 9.61
CA GLY A 48 5.05 0.06 10.60
C GLY A 48 4.11 1.24 10.29
N VAL A 49 3.69 1.40 9.04
CA VAL A 49 2.51 2.15 8.65
C VAL A 49 1.30 1.34 9.10
N PRO A 50 0.30 1.94 9.76
CA PRO A 50 -0.95 1.25 10.06
C PRO A 50 -1.69 0.99 8.74
N LEU A 51 -1.33 -0.11 8.07
CA LEU A 51 -2.03 -0.59 6.90
C LEU A 51 -3.37 -1.12 7.39
N SER A 52 -4.45 -0.41 7.10
CA SER A 52 -5.79 -0.98 7.23
C SER A 52 -5.83 -2.18 6.27
N ARG A 53 -5.79 -3.37 6.85
CA ARG A 53 -5.82 -4.65 6.13
C ARG A 53 -7.16 -4.79 5.41
N ALA A 54 -7.23 -4.29 4.18
CA ALA A 54 -8.38 -4.48 3.30
C ALA A 54 -8.27 -5.89 2.67
N THR A 55 -8.58 -6.92 3.46
CA THR A 55 -8.60 -8.32 3.00
C THR A 55 -9.95 -8.73 2.40
N ALA A 56 -10.90 -7.82 2.22
CA ALA A 56 -12.21 -8.20 1.69
C ALA A 56 -12.82 -7.04 0.91
N ASP A 57 -12.79 -7.15 -0.41
CA ASP A 57 -13.89 -6.79 -1.33
C ASP A 57 -13.47 -7.12 -2.77
N LEU A 58 -13.04 -8.38 -2.95
CA LEU A 58 -12.92 -9.04 -4.26
C LEU A 58 -13.93 -10.19 -4.28
N MET A 59 -15.20 -9.81 -4.39
CA MET A 59 -16.25 -10.58 -5.06
C MET A 59 -16.76 -9.74 -6.22
#